data_AF-A0A660QW28-F1
#
_entry.id   AF-A0A660QW28-F1
#
_cell.length_a   1.000
_cell.length_b   1.000
_cell.length_c   1.000
_cell.angle_alpha   90.00
_cell.angle_beta   90.00
_cell.angle_gamma   90.00
#
_symmetry.space_group_name_H-M   'P 1'
#
loop_
_entity.id
_entity.type
_entity.pdbx_description
1 polymer ?
#
loop_
_entity_poly.entity_id
_entity_poly.type
_entity_poly.pdbx_seq_one_letter_code
_entity_poly.pdbx_strand_id
1 'polypeptide(L)' 'MNDEMYKALGRRAAMDNRSISQEVVSIIEKFLATPQDQSASSDEEALRLAGSWEDSRTAGEIAGSIREARSTGRFKGGF' A
#
# COMPACT_ATOMS: atom_id res chain seq x y z
N MET A 1 3.90 -30.27 -15.35
CA MET A 1 2.84 -29.44 -14.74
C MET A 1 3.21 -28.99 -13.32
N ASN A 2 3.40 -29.88 -12.34
CA ASN A 2 3.78 -29.47 -10.96
C ASN A 2 5.17 -28.82 -10.86
N ASP A 3 6.11 -29.27 -11.69
CA ASP A 3 7.50 -28.79 -11.64
C ASP A 3 7.66 -27.34 -12.15
N GLU A 4 6.87 -26.95 -13.15
CA GLU A 4 6.86 -25.57 -13.66
C GLU A 4 6.26 -24.59 -12.64
N MET A 5 5.21 -25.01 -11.93
CA MET A 5 4.63 -24.25 -10.84
C MET A 5 5.62 -24.09 -9.68
N TYR A 6 6.32 -25.17 -9.29
CA TYR A 6 7.34 -25.10 -8.24
C TYR A 6 8.51 -24.19 -8.63
N LYS A 7 8.95 -24.24 -9.89
CA LYS A 7 9.97 -23.33 -10.43
C LYS A 7 9.52 -21.87 -10.43
N ALA A 8 8.27 -21.62 -10.83
CA ALA A 8 7.70 -20.27 -10.80
C ALA A 8 7.61 -19.72 -9.37
N LEU A 9 7.18 -20.56 -8.43
CA LEU A 9 7.09 -20.22 -7.01
C LEU A 9 8.47 -19.97 -6.40
N GLY A 10 9.47 -20.79 -6.75
CA GLY A 10 10.85 -20.60 -6.33
C GLY A 10 11.46 -19.29 -6.83
N ARG A 11 11.21 -18.92 -8.09
CA ARG A 11 11.64 -17.61 -8.63
C ARG A 11 11.03 -16.46 -7.86
N ARG A 12 9.74 -16.53 -7.57
CA ARG A 12 9.02 -15.48 -6.83
C ARG A 12 9.51 -15.36 -5.38
N ALA A 13 9.67 -16.49 -4.70
CA ALA A 13 10.21 -16.55 -3.35
C ALA A 13 11.62 -15.93 -3.27
N ALA A 14 12.47 -16.19 -4.27
CA ALA A 14 13.81 -15.61 -4.37
C ALA A 14 13.78 -14.08 -4.56
N MET A 15 12.84 -13.55 -5.35
CA MET A 15 12.70 -12.09 -5.54
C MET A 15 12.38 -11.37 -4.22
N ASP A 16 11.59 -12.01 -3.36
CA ASP A 16 11.19 -11.44 -2.09
C ASP A 16 12.12 -11.86 -0.93
N ASN A 17 13.24 -12.53 -1.23
CA ASN A 17 14.20 -13.07 -0.26
C ASN A 17 13.55 -13.95 0.83
N ARG A 18 12.59 -14.79 0.42
CA ARG A 18 11.80 -15.69 1.27
C ARG A 18 11.98 -17.14 0.85
N SER A 19 11.71 -18.06 1.77
CA SER A 19 11.62 -19.49 1.43
C SER A 19 10.34 -19.78 0.66
N ILE A 20 10.32 -20.89 -0.10
CA ILE A 20 9.13 -21.33 -0.85
C ILE A 20 7.93 -21.50 0.11
N SER A 21 8.13 -22.11 1.27
CA SER A 21 7.06 -22.30 2.27
C SER A 21 6.51 -20.96 2.79
N GLN A 22 7.38 -19.97 3.03
CA GLN A 22 6.96 -18.62 3.43
C GLN A 22 6.20 -17.91 2.31
N GLU A 23 6.60 -18.12 1.06
CA GLU A 23 5.92 -17.56 -0.10
C GLU A 23 4.51 -18.14 -0.26
N VAL A 24 4.33 -19.44 -0.04
CA VAL A 24 2.98 -20.07 -0.05
C VAL A 24 2.09 -19.47 1.03
N VAL A 25 2.59 -19.35 2.26
CA VAL A 25 1.83 -18.74 3.36
C VAL A 25 1.43 -17.31 3.00
N SER A 26 2.37 -16.52 2.47
CA SER A 26 2.09 -15.14 2.08
C SER A 26 1.06 -15.02 0.95
N ILE A 27 1.06 -15.94 -0.01
CA ILE A 27 0.04 -15.97 -1.07
C ILE A 27 -1.35 -16.22 -0.47
N ILE A 28 -1.45 -17.18 0.46
CA ILE A 28 -2.70 -17.53 1.12
C ILE A 28 -3.19 -16.36 1.97
N GLU A 29 -2.31 -15.75 2.77
CA GLU A 29 -2.64 -14.58 3.59
C GLU A 29 -3.12 -13.42 2.73
N LYS A 30 -2.43 -13.10 1.63
CA LYS A 30 -2.84 -12.04 0.70
C LYS A 30 -4.19 -12.34 0.08
N PHE A 31 -4.42 -13.58 -0.34
CA PHE A 31 -5.70 -14.00 -0.92
C PHE A 31 -6.85 -13.87 0.08
N LEU A 32 -6.64 -14.29 1.33
CA LEU A 32 -7.65 -14.18 2.40
C LEU A 32 -7.87 -12.73 2.87
N ALA A 33 -6.84 -11.89 2.80
CA ALA A 33 -6.93 -10.47 3.14
C ALA A 33 -7.59 -9.63 2.02
N THR A 34 -7.80 -10.20 0.83
CA THR A 34 -8.42 -9.51 -0.30
C THR A 34 -9.95 -9.60 -0.16
N PRO A 35 -10.68 -8.49 0.09
CA PRO A 35 -12.14 -8.51 0.04
C PRO A 35 -12.63 -9.00 -1.32
N GLN A 36 -13.50 -10.02 -1.32
CA GLN A 36 -13.94 -10.76 -2.51
C GLN A 36 -14.76 -9.94 -3.52
N ASP A 37 -15.22 -8.73 -3.17
CA ASP A 37 -16.10 -7.87 -3.99
C ASP A 37 -15.38 -6.73 -4.75
N GLN A 38 -14.05 -6.81 -4.94
CA GLN A 38 -13.26 -5.70 -5.52
C GLN A 38 -13.39 -5.49 -7.04
N SER A 39 -14.12 -6.35 -7.76
CA SER A 39 -14.27 -6.19 -9.22
C SER A 39 -15.16 -4.99 -9.59
N ALA A 40 -16.08 -4.58 -8.69
CA ALA A 40 -16.88 -3.37 -8.87
C ALA A 40 -16.20 -2.11 -8.29
N SER A 41 -15.26 -2.25 -7.34
CA SER A 41 -14.68 -1.11 -6.62
C SER A 41 -13.43 -0.53 -7.26
N SER A 42 -12.72 -1.26 -8.14
CA SER A 42 -11.41 -0.81 -8.63
C SER A 42 -11.49 0.46 -9.50
N ASP A 43 -12.48 0.54 -10.39
CA ASP A 43 -12.69 1.72 -11.25
C ASP A 43 -13.26 2.90 -10.44
N GLU A 44 -14.19 2.63 -9.51
CA GLU A 44 -14.72 3.66 -8.61
C GLU A 44 -13.66 4.21 -7.64
N GLU A 45 -12.78 3.35 -7.12
CA GLU A 45 -11.65 3.78 -6.30
C GLU A 45 -10.62 4.55 -7.11
N ALA A 46 -10.35 4.17 -8.35
CA ALA A 46 -9.49 4.94 -9.26
C ALA A 46 -10.08 6.32 -9.55
N LEU A 47 -11.39 6.42 -9.78
CA LEU A 47 -12.10 7.69 -9.97
C LEU A 47 -12.10 8.54 -8.69
N ARG A 48 -12.32 7.93 -7.51
CA ARG A 48 -12.21 8.62 -6.21
C ARG A 48 -10.79 9.12 -5.96
N LEU A 49 -9.77 8.35 -6.32
CA LEU A 49 -8.37 8.74 -6.21
C LEU A 49 -8.05 9.88 -7.18
N ALA A 50 -8.60 9.89 -8.40
CA ALA A 50 -8.39 10.98 -9.34
C ALA A 50 -8.98 12.32 -8.84
N GLY A 51 -10.16 12.26 -8.22
CA GLY A 51 -10.81 13.44 -7.62
C GLY A 51 -10.22 13.88 -6.28
N SER A 52 -9.48 13.02 -5.57
CA SER A 52 -8.94 13.36 -4.24
C SER A 52 -7.73 14.30 -4.27
N TRP A 53 -7.16 14.53 -5.45
CA TRP A 53 -6.11 15.53 -5.66
C TRP A 53 -6.64 16.95 -5.87
N GLU A 54 -7.95 17.10 -6.06
CA GLU A 54 -8.59 18.40 -6.23
C GLU A 54 -8.69 19.10 -4.86
N ASP A 55 -7.64 19.85 -4.52
CA ASP A 55 -7.56 20.63 -3.29
C ASP A 55 -7.94 22.08 -3.58
N SER A 56 -8.90 22.61 -2.84
CA SER A 56 -9.31 24.02 -2.93
C SER A 56 -8.27 24.97 -2.34
N ARG A 57 -7.30 24.44 -1.57
CA ARG A 57 -6.19 25.20 -1.00
C ARG A 57 -5.15 25.51 -2.06
N THR A 58 -4.66 26.73 -2.03
CA THR A 58 -3.53 27.17 -2.83
C THR A 58 -2.24 26.47 -2.39
N ALA A 59 -1.26 26.38 -3.30
CA ALA A 59 0.05 25.79 -3.00
C ALA A 59 0.74 26.43 -1.76
N GLY A 60 0.52 27.73 -1.53
CA GLY A 60 1.05 28.44 -0.37
C GLY A 60 0.43 27.97 0.95
N GLU A 61 -0.88 27.73 0.97
CA GLU A 61 -1.61 27.23 2.15
C GLU A 61 -1.22 25.79 2.48
N ILE A 62 -1.07 24.94 1.45
CA ILE A 62 -0.58 23.56 1.63
C ILE A 62 0.83 23.59 2.21
N ALA A 63 1.75 24.37 1.63
CA ALA A 63 3.12 24.49 2.13
C ALA A 63 3.17 25.07 3.55
N GLY A 64 2.31 26.03 3.87
CA GLY A 64 2.14 26.61 5.20
C GLY A 64 1.74 25.56 6.23
N SER A 65 0.67 24.80 5.95
CA SER A 65 0.17 23.75 6.85
C SER A 65 1.21 22.66 7.12
N ILE A 66 2.00 22.27 6.11
CA ILE A 66 3.09 21.29 6.27
C ILE A 66 4.20 21.85 7.17
N ARG A 67 4.55 23.13 7.03
CA ARG A 67 5.55 23.78 7.88
C ARG A 67 5.06 23.92 9.31
N GLU A 68 3.80 24.29 9.51
CA GLU A 68 3.17 24.39 10.83
C GLU A 68 3.12 23.03 11.53
N ALA A 69 2.68 21.97 10.85
CA ALA A 69 2.67 20.61 11.38
C ALA A 69 4.06 20.12 11.80
N ARG A 70 5.11 20.51 11.07
CA ARG A 70 6.51 20.22 11.46
C ARG A 70 6.97 21.03 12.67
N SER A 71 6.46 22.25 12.85
CA SER A 71 6.84 23.12 13.96
C SER A 71 6.19 22.71 15.29
N THR A 72 4.96 22.19 15.25
CA THR A 72 4.18 21.85 16.45
C THR A 72 4.49 20.48 17.04
N GLY A 73 5.20 19.61 16.30
CA GLY A 73 5.57 18.26 16.74
C GLY A 73 6.83 18.17 17.63
N ARG A 74 7.60 19.25 17.83
CA ARG A 74 8.91 19.17 18.50
C ARG A 74 8.98 19.57 19.97
N PHE A 75 7.90 20.03 20.61
CA PHE A 75 7.95 20.47 22.03
C PHE A 75 6.65 20.22 22.82
N LYS A 76 6.11 19.00 22.82
CA LYS A 76 5.21 18.53 23.89
C LYS A 76 5.69 17.17 24.42
N GLY A 77 6.82 17.23 25.10
CA GLY A 77 7.47 16.10 25.79
C GLY A 77 8.60 16.62 26.65
N GLY A 78 8.28 17.58 27.52
CA GLY A 78 9.16 18.10 28.56
C GLY A 78 8.45 17.93 29.90
N PHE A 79 9.19 17.35 30.85
CA PHE A 79 8.83 16.81 32.17
C PHE A 79 8.27 15.38 32.16
#